data_AF-A0A976KS61-F1
#
_entry.id   AF-A0A976KS61-F1
#
_cell.length_a   1.000
_cell.length_b   1.000
_cell.length_c   1.000
_cell.angle_alpha   90.00
_cell.angle_beta   90.00
_cell.angle_gamma   90.00
#
_symmetry.space_group_name_H-M   'P 1'
#
loop_
_entity.id
_entity.type
_entity.pdbx_description
1 polymer ?
#
loop_
_entity_poly.entity_id
_entity_poly.type
_entity_poly.pdbx_seq_one_letter_code
_entity_poly.pdbx_strand_id
1 'polypeptide(L)'
;MRRLCLALGLVLIAGCNKPATPEACEQFADHFLKLLAKSENADGKLARSAEEIATSLRPKLVESCTKDGTASEVECVLASQSVEDVEKNCR
;
A
#
# COMPACT_ATOMS: atom_id res chain seq x y z
N MET A 1 -6.22 39.39 -1.38
CA MET A 1 -5.12 38.42 -1.24
C MET A 1 -5.69 37.05 -0.96
N ARG A 2 -5.16 36.02 -1.65
CA ARG A 2 -5.25 34.57 -1.38
C ARG A 2 -6.61 33.85 -1.52
N ARG A 3 -6.80 33.35 -2.75
CA ARG A 3 -7.29 32.01 -3.14
C ARG A 3 -7.70 31.09 -1.98
N LEU A 4 -8.98 30.71 -1.96
CA LEU A 4 -9.40 29.45 -1.35
C LEU A 4 -10.36 28.77 -2.34
N CYS A 5 -9.76 28.09 -3.33
CA CYS A 5 -10.46 27.11 -4.15
C CYS A 5 -10.78 25.89 -3.26
N LEU A 6 -11.82 25.96 -2.42
CA LEU A 6 -12.45 24.74 -1.92
C LEU A 6 -13.39 24.23 -3.02
N ALA A 7 -12.79 23.65 -4.06
CA ALA A 7 -13.49 22.68 -4.87
C ALA A 7 -13.66 21.44 -3.98
N LEU A 8 -14.86 21.28 -3.41
CA LEU A 8 -15.39 19.99 -2.99
C LEU A 8 -15.42 19.11 -4.25
N GLY A 9 -14.31 18.44 -4.53
CA GLY A 9 -14.23 17.43 -5.58
C GLY A 9 -14.89 16.16 -5.10
N LEU A 10 -16.11 15.91 -5.57
CA LEU A 10 -16.69 14.57 -5.64
C LEU A 10 -15.69 13.61 -6.29
N VAL A 11 -15.37 12.51 -5.61
CA VAL A 11 -15.09 11.24 -6.30
C VAL A 11 -15.84 10.14 -5.56
N LEU A 12 -17.09 9.96 -5.96
CA LEU A 12 -17.78 8.68 -5.82
C LEU A 12 -17.02 7.68 -6.67
N ILE A 13 -16.07 6.95 -6.07
CA ILE A 13 -15.50 5.76 -6.68
C ILE A 13 -16.58 4.68 -6.62
N ALA A 14 -17.50 4.72 -7.59
CA ALA A 14 -18.23 3.53 -8.00
C ALA A 14 -17.16 2.53 -8.46
N GLY A 15 -16.85 1.57 -7.60
CA GLY A 15 -15.80 0.57 -7.76
C GLY A 15 -16.02 -0.27 -9.01
N CYS A 16 -15.46 0.18 -10.13
CA CYS A 16 -14.99 -0.74 -11.14
C CYS A 16 -13.80 -1.46 -10.51
N ASN A 17 -14.00 -2.70 -10.04
CA ASN A 17 -12.96 -3.62 -9.58
C ASN A 17 -12.02 -3.96 -10.75
N LYS A 18 -11.23 -2.98 -11.18
CA LYS A 18 -10.21 -3.16 -12.20
C LYS A 18 -9.05 -3.89 -11.54
N PRO A 19 -8.47 -4.89 -12.22
CA PRO A 19 -7.25 -5.51 -11.75
C PRO A 19 -6.16 -4.44 -11.61
N ALA A 20 -5.30 -4.58 -10.60
CA ALA A 20 -4.14 -3.73 -10.44
C ALA A 20 -3.19 -3.88 -11.63
N THR A 21 -2.49 -2.81 -12.00
CA THR A 21 -1.44 -2.89 -13.03
C THR A 21 -0.15 -3.45 -12.42
N PRO A 22 0.73 -4.09 -13.21
CA PRO A 22 2.01 -4.57 -12.71
C PRO A 22 2.84 -3.45 -12.05
N GLU A 23 2.84 -2.25 -12.63
CA GLU A 23 3.54 -1.09 -12.06
C GLU A 23 2.96 -0.66 -10.70
N ALA A 24 1.62 -0.68 -10.56
CA ALA A 24 0.98 -0.37 -9.28
C ALA A 24 1.29 -1.44 -8.22
N CYS A 25 1.42 -2.71 -8.61
CA CYS A 25 1.80 -3.79 -7.72
C CYS A 25 3.26 -3.71 -7.24
N GLU A 26 4.18 -3.25 -8.08
CA GLU A 26 5.56 -2.96 -7.68
C GLU A 26 5.60 -1.82 -6.64
N GLN A 27 4.84 -0.74 -6.87
CA GLN A 27 4.73 0.38 -5.93
C GLN A 27 4.09 -0.05 -4.60
N PHE A 28 3.03 -0.87 -4.67
CA PHE A 28 2.38 -1.47 -3.51
C PHE A 28 3.40 -2.26 -2.66
N ALA A 29 4.15 -3.17 -3.29
CA ALA A 29 5.10 -4.01 -2.57
C ALA A 29 6.19 -3.16 -1.90
N ASP A 30 6.74 -2.17 -2.61
CA ASP A 30 7.77 -1.29 -2.06
C ASP A 30 7.25 -0.43 -0.90
N HIS A 31 6.02 0.08 -0.99
CA HIS A 31 5.40 0.87 0.07
C HIS A 31 5.08 0.02 1.30
N PHE A 32 4.44 -1.14 1.10
CA PHE A 32 4.07 -2.03 2.19
C PHE A 32 5.28 -2.54 2.97
N LEU A 33 6.39 -2.86 2.28
CA LEU A 33 7.63 -3.25 2.94
C LEU A 33 8.27 -2.12 3.75
N LYS A 34 8.16 -0.86 3.29
CA LYS A 34 8.58 0.30 4.09
C LYS A 34 7.73 0.46 5.35
N LEU A 35 6.42 0.23 5.26
CA LEU A 35 5.53 0.25 6.42
C LEU A 35 5.90 -0.85 7.42
N LEU A 36 6.16 -2.07 6.93
CA LEU A 36 6.62 -3.20 7.76
C LEU A 36 7.94 -2.88 8.46
N ALA A 37 8.96 -2.46 7.72
CA ALA A 37 10.26 -2.11 8.29
C ALA A 37 10.15 -0.98 9.33
N LYS A 38 9.26 0.01 9.11
CA LYS A 38 8.98 1.07 10.08
C LYS A 38 8.33 0.52 11.36
N SER A 39 7.40 -0.44 11.24
CA SER A 39 6.75 -1.10 12.37
C SER A 39 7.75 -1.94 13.19
N GLU A 40 8.59 -2.73 12.53
CA GLU A 40 9.58 -3.58 13.22
C GLU A 40 10.62 -2.76 14.00
N ASN A 41 11.03 -1.62 13.46
CA ASN A 41 11.90 -0.68 14.17
C ASN A 41 11.21 -0.05 15.40
N ALA A 42 9.88 0.01 15.43
CA ALA A 42 9.12 0.57 16.54
C ALA A 42 8.85 -0.46 17.65
N ASP A 43 8.58 -1.71 17.30
CA ASP A 43 8.17 -2.77 18.25
C ASP A 43 9.33 -3.64 18.77
N GLY A 44 10.54 -3.51 18.19
CA GLY A 44 11.75 -4.21 18.63
C GLY A 44 11.69 -5.74 18.56
N LYS A 45 10.60 -6.31 18.01
CA LYS A 45 10.37 -7.74 17.83
C LYS A 45 10.47 -8.08 16.36
N LEU A 46 11.39 -9.00 16.07
CA LEU A 46 11.83 -9.49 14.75
C LEU A 46 12.82 -8.54 14.06
N ALA A 47 14.11 -8.77 14.34
CA ALA A 47 15.21 -8.22 13.56
C ALA A 47 15.42 -9.04 12.27
N ARG A 48 14.40 -9.12 11.41
CA ARG A 48 14.68 -9.48 10.02
C ARG A 48 15.36 -8.29 9.39
N SER A 49 16.49 -8.51 8.73
CA SER A 49 17.13 -7.42 8.00
C SER A 49 16.14 -6.92 6.94
N ALA A 50 16.11 -5.61 6.71
CA ALA A 50 15.30 -5.02 5.64
C ALA A 50 15.57 -5.69 4.28
N GLU A 51 16.79 -6.21 4.10
CA GLU A 51 17.22 -7.00 2.95
C GLU A 51 16.54 -8.39 2.87
N GLU A 52 16.40 -9.11 3.98
CA GLU A 52 15.69 -10.40 4.01
C GLU A 52 14.20 -10.22 3.68
N ILE A 53 13.61 -9.13 4.18
CA ILE A 53 12.22 -8.75 3.93
C ILE A 53 12.03 -8.42 2.45
N ALA A 54 12.87 -7.56 1.90
CA ALA A 54 12.82 -7.20 0.48
C ALA A 54 13.02 -8.42 -0.42
N THR A 55 13.96 -9.31 -0.11
CA THR A 55 14.29 -10.45 -0.97
C THR A 55 13.22 -11.55 -0.93
N SER A 56 12.60 -11.78 0.24
CA SER A 56 11.66 -12.89 0.43
C SER A 56 10.18 -12.51 0.23
N LEU A 57 9.79 -11.29 0.64
CA LEU A 57 8.38 -10.87 0.63
C LEU A 57 8.02 -10.10 -0.63
N ARG A 58 8.91 -9.25 -1.16
CA ARG A 58 8.63 -8.43 -2.34
C ARG A 58 8.11 -9.24 -3.54
N PRO A 59 8.77 -10.31 -4.01
CA PRO A 59 8.27 -11.06 -5.17
C PRO A 59 6.89 -11.68 -4.92
N LYS A 60 6.63 -12.15 -3.69
CA LYS A 60 5.33 -12.73 -3.31
C LYS A 60 4.21 -11.68 -3.28
N LEU A 61 4.52 -10.47 -2.80
CA LEU A 61 3.58 -9.35 -2.77
C LEU A 61 3.22 -8.91 -4.19
N VAL A 62 4.21 -8.77 -5.07
CA VAL A 62 3.98 -8.41 -6.48
C VAL A 62 3.19 -9.50 -7.19
N GLU A 63 3.54 -10.77 -7.01
CA GLU A 63 2.82 -11.91 -7.60
C GLU A 63 1.36 -11.94 -7.14
N SER A 64 1.12 -11.86 -5.83
CA SER A 64 -0.23 -11.87 -5.26
C SER A 64 -1.06 -10.67 -5.74
N CYS A 65 -0.48 -9.48 -5.77
CA CYS A 65 -1.16 -8.28 -6.26
C CYS A 65 -1.50 -8.39 -7.74
N THR A 66 -0.58 -8.89 -8.57
CA THR A 66 -0.79 -9.00 -10.02
C THR A 66 -1.86 -10.04 -10.36
N LYS A 67 -1.96 -11.09 -9.55
CA LYS A 67 -2.91 -12.19 -9.77
C LYS A 67 -4.31 -11.85 -9.29
N ASP A 68 -4.43 -11.34 -8.06
CA ASP A 68 -5.70 -11.28 -7.35
C ASP A 68 -6.04 -9.86 -6.87
N GLY A 69 -5.11 -8.91 -6.95
CA GLY A 69 -5.28 -7.55 -6.43
C GLY A 69 -6.07 -6.61 -7.35
N THR A 70 -6.81 -5.70 -6.73
CA THR A 70 -7.54 -4.63 -7.41
C THR A 70 -6.81 -3.29 -7.30
N ALA A 71 -7.07 -2.40 -8.25
CA ALA A 71 -6.55 -1.04 -8.22
C ALA A 71 -6.95 -0.30 -6.92
N SER A 72 -8.16 -0.52 -6.43
CA SER A 72 -8.67 0.14 -5.22
C SER A 72 -7.97 -0.33 -3.93
N GLU A 73 -7.66 -1.63 -3.82
CA GLU A 73 -6.87 -2.16 -2.70
C GLU A 73 -5.45 -1.59 -2.71
N VAL A 74 -4.81 -1.56 -3.89
CA VAL A 74 -3.47 -0.98 -4.06
C VAL A 74 -3.46 0.50 -3.69
N GLU A 75 -4.42 1.27 -4.18
CA GLU A 75 -4.56 2.71 -3.86
C GLU A 75 -4.76 2.93 -2.35
N CYS A 76 -5.57 2.09 -1.69
CA CYS A 76 -5.78 2.18 -0.25
C CYS A 76 -4.47 1.96 0.52
N VAL A 77 -3.71 0.93 0.15
CA VAL A 77 -2.42 0.63 0.81
C VAL A 77 -1.42 1.75 0.57
N LEU A 78 -1.34 2.29 -0.65
CA LEU A 78 -0.46 3.41 -0.98
C LEU A 78 -0.82 4.70 -0.22
N ALA A 79 -2.08 4.88 0.15
CA ALA A 79 -2.54 5.99 0.98
C ALA A 79 -2.30 5.78 2.49
N SER A 80 -1.95 4.56 2.92
CA SER A 80 -1.82 4.21 4.33
C SER A 80 -0.45 4.62 4.92
N GLN A 81 -0.43 4.97 6.21
CA GLN A 81 0.76 5.51 6.89
C GLN A 81 1.42 4.51 7.85
N SER A 82 0.75 3.38 8.12
CA SER A 82 1.22 2.29 8.98
C SER A 82 0.61 0.96 8.54
N VAL A 83 1.19 -0.16 9.00
CA VAL A 83 0.63 -1.50 8.75
C VAL A 83 -0.74 -1.64 9.40
N GLU A 84 -0.93 -1.08 10.59
CA GLU A 84 -2.24 -1.08 11.25
C GLU A 84 -3.31 -0.30 10.49
N ASP A 85 -2.94 0.82 9.82
CA ASP A 85 -3.88 1.54 8.97
C ASP A 85 -4.33 0.68 7.79
N VAL A 86 -3.41 -0.09 7.20
CA VAL A 86 -3.73 -1.03 6.13
C VAL A 86 -4.71 -2.09 6.63
N GLU A 87 -4.42 -2.72 7.78
CA GLU A 87 -5.27 -3.79 8.35
C GLU A 87 -6.69 -3.32 8.70
N LYS A 88 -6.82 -2.07 9.14
CA LYS A 88 -8.09 -1.47 9.58
C LYS A 88 -8.92 -0.91 8.43
N ASN A 89 -8.29 -0.46 7.34
CA ASN A 89 -8.97 0.35 6.32
C ASN A 89 -8.95 -0.22 4.89
N CYS A 90 -8.08 -1.19 4.57
CA CYS A 90 -7.87 -1.68 3.19
C CYS A 90 -8.35 -3.12 2.98
N ARG A 91 -9.61 -3.39 3.32
CA ARG A 91 -10.30 -4.68 3.12
C ARG A 91 -11.43 -4.59 2.10
#